data_AF-A0A7S3HX35-F1
#
_entry.id   AF-A0A7S3HX35-F1
#
_cell.length_a   1.000
_cell.length_b   1.000
_cell.length_c   1.000
_cell.angle_alpha   90.00
_cell.angle_beta   90.00
_cell.angle_gamma   90.00
#
_symmetry.space_group_name_H-M   'P 1'
#
loop_
_entity.id
_entity.type
_entity.pdbx_description
1 polymer ?
#
loop_
_entity_poly.entity_id
_entity_poly.type
_entity_poly.pdbx_seq_one_letter_code
_entity_poly.pdbx_strand_id
1 'polypeptide(L)'
;MRVALEIAIALTQMSFAISHITFLIESCKTTVDSLFSTDSNIFVYMVIVVAIYSLLAWVRNLAKFSFTFLVGNFLIIFTGIYVVVFATKLLAQEGAGPETAFFEPDGYLNTLGFTIYCYEGIGIVMPVM
;
A
#
# COMPACT_ATOMS: atom_id res chain seq x y z
N MET A 1 8.31 18.94 -24.86
CA MET A 1 9.00 18.44 -23.65
C MET A 1 8.13 18.58 -22.39
N ARG A 2 7.56 19.76 -22.08
CA ARG A 2 6.67 19.94 -20.90
C ARG A 2 5.42 19.04 -20.91
N VAL A 3 4.68 19.00 -22.02
CA VAL A 3 3.45 18.18 -22.14
C VAL A 3 3.74 16.68 -21.96
N ALA A 4 4.88 16.18 -22.45
CA ALA A 4 5.26 14.78 -22.28
C ALA A 4 5.55 14.44 -20.80
N LEU A 5 6.16 15.37 -20.05
CA LEU A 5 6.39 15.21 -18.62
C LEU A 5 5.07 15.23 -17.84
N GLU A 6 4.16 16.15 -18.16
CA GLU A 6 2.85 16.25 -17.50
C GLU A 6 2.00 14.98 -17.72
N ILE A 7 2.03 14.42 -18.94
CA ILE A 7 1.35 13.15 -19.25
C ILE A 7 1.98 12.00 -18.48
N ALA A 8 3.31 11.94 -18.41
CA ALA A 8 4.00 10.90 -17.65
C ALA A 8 3.63 10.96 -16.16
N ILE A 9 3.61 12.15 -15.57
CA ILE A 9 3.20 12.35 -14.17
C ILE A 9 1.72 11.98 -13.97
N ALA A 10 0.83 12.37 -14.89
CA ALA A 10 -0.57 12.00 -14.78
C ALA A 10 -0.79 10.47 -14.82
N LEU A 11 -0.06 9.77 -15.67
CA LEU A 11 -0.12 8.30 -15.79
C LEU A 11 0.42 7.60 -14.54
N THR A 12 1.52 8.09 -13.95
CA THR A 12 2.06 7.50 -12.71
C THR A 12 1.10 7.70 -11.55
N GLN A 13 0.57 8.92 -11.36
CA GLN A 13 -0.39 9.20 -10.29
C GLN A 13 -1.69 8.40 -10.43
N MET A 14 -2.17 8.18 -11.65
CA MET A 14 -3.34 7.32 -11.90
C MET A 14 -3.05 5.87 -11.52
N SER A 15 -1.88 5.33 -11.91
CA SER A 15 -1.48 3.96 -11.60
C SER A 15 -1.37 3.73 -10.09
N PHE A 16 -0.83 4.71 -9.35
CA PHE A 16 -0.76 4.64 -7.89
C PHE A 16 -2.12 4.70 -7.23
N ALA A 17 -3.02 5.57 -7.70
CA ALA A 17 -4.38 5.63 -7.16
C ALA A 17 -5.09 4.27 -7.32
N ILE A 18 -4.96 3.63 -8.48
CA ILE A 18 -5.52 2.29 -8.74
C ILE A 18 -4.90 1.26 -7.78
N SER A 19 -3.57 1.24 -7.65
CA SER A 19 -2.87 0.29 -6.77
C SER A 19 -3.31 0.40 -5.31
N HIS A 20 -3.49 1.62 -4.78
CA HIS A 20 -3.95 1.82 -3.41
C HIS A 20 -5.38 1.33 -3.19
N ILE A 21 -6.28 1.56 -4.16
CA ILE A 21 -7.66 1.09 -4.09
C ILE A 21 -7.70 -0.43 -4.11
N THR A 22 -6.94 -1.08 -5.00
CA THR A 22 -6.85 -2.55 -5.06
C THR A 22 -6.30 -3.14 -3.75
N PHE A 23 -5.22 -2.57 -3.21
CA PHE A 23 -4.66 -2.99 -1.92
C PHE A 23 -5.68 -2.93 -0.79
N LEU A 24 -6.49 -1.87 -0.75
CA LEU A 24 -7.54 -1.72 0.25
C LEU A 24 -8.64 -2.79 0.09
N ILE A 25 -9.06 -3.06 -1.15
CA ILE A 25 -10.06 -4.10 -1.45
C ILE A 25 -9.57 -5.46 -0.97
N GLU A 26 -8.34 -5.84 -1.28
CA GLU A 26 -7.74 -7.11 -0.88
C GLU A 26 -7.58 -7.21 0.65
N SER A 27 -7.15 -6.12 1.29
CA SER A 27 -7.01 -6.06 2.75
C SER A 27 -8.36 -6.22 3.46
N CYS A 28 -9.41 -5.57 2.95
CA CYS A 28 -10.77 -5.69 3.48
C CYS A 28 -11.32 -7.12 3.29
N LYS A 29 -11.17 -7.70 2.09
CA LYS A 29 -11.57 -9.10 1.83
C LYS A 29 -10.85 -10.04 2.78
N THR A 30 -9.53 -9.97 2.86
CA THR A 30 -8.72 -10.85 3.71
C THR A 30 -9.12 -10.75 5.18
N THR A 31 -9.38 -9.53 5.67
CA THR A 31 -9.82 -9.30 7.05
C THR A 31 -11.19 -9.92 7.34
N VAL A 32 -12.16 -9.73 6.44
CA VAL A 32 -13.52 -10.28 6.62
C VAL A 32 -13.51 -11.81 6.47
N ASP A 33 -12.82 -12.33 5.47
CA ASP A 33 -12.73 -13.78 5.23
C ASP A 33 -12.03 -14.48 6.41
N SER A 34 -10.99 -13.87 6.98
CA SER A 34 -10.29 -14.41 8.17
C SER A 34 -11.16 -14.39 9.43
N LEU A 35 -12.03 -13.38 9.58
CA LEU A 35 -12.91 -13.25 10.75
C LEU A 35 -14.14 -14.17 10.67
N PHE A 36 -14.72 -14.32 9.47
CA PHE A 36 -15.97 -15.07 9.26
C PHE A 36 -15.78 -16.44 8.61
N SER A 37 -14.53 -16.86 8.34
CA SER A 37 -14.19 -18.15 7.70
C SER A 37 -15.03 -18.44 6.45
N THR A 38 -15.33 -17.40 5.69
CA THR A 38 -16.20 -17.46 4.49
C THR A 38 -15.39 -16.96 3.30
N ASP A 39 -15.56 -17.56 2.12
CA ASP A 39 -14.98 -17.04 0.88
C ASP A 39 -15.95 -16.04 0.24
N SER A 40 -15.77 -14.76 0.55
CA SER A 40 -16.62 -13.70 0.04
C SER A 40 -16.14 -13.20 -1.32
N ASN A 41 -17.06 -12.86 -2.22
CA ASN A 41 -16.71 -12.45 -3.58
C ASN A 41 -16.02 -11.07 -3.59
N ILE A 42 -14.81 -11.01 -4.19
CA ILE A 42 -14.02 -9.78 -4.32
C ILE A 42 -14.76 -8.64 -5.02
N PHE A 43 -15.65 -8.96 -5.97
CA PHE A 43 -16.44 -7.96 -6.70
C PHE A 43 -17.33 -7.12 -5.77
N VAL A 44 -17.82 -7.70 -4.67
CA VAL A 44 -18.66 -6.99 -3.70
C VAL A 44 -17.84 -5.92 -2.98
N TYR A 45 -16.63 -6.26 -2.52
CA TYR A 45 -15.73 -5.31 -1.88
C TYR A 45 -15.27 -4.22 -2.85
N MET A 46 -15.00 -4.56 -4.11
CA MET A 46 -14.63 -3.59 -5.14
C MET A 46 -15.70 -2.50 -5.30
N VAL A 47 -16.97 -2.89 -5.50
CA VAL A 47 -18.06 -1.92 -5.69
C VAL A 47 -18.24 -1.03 -4.46
N ILE A 48 -18.18 -1.60 -3.26
CA ILE A 48 -18.34 -0.86 -2.01
C ILE A 48 -17.20 0.14 -1.82
N VAL A 49 -15.95 -0.32 -1.95
CA VAL A 49 -14.77 0.52 -1.74
C VAL A 49 -14.72 1.66 -2.75
N VAL A 50 -14.95 1.38 -4.04
CA VAL A 50 -14.97 2.41 -5.09
C VAL A 50 -16.09 3.41 -4.87
N ALA A 51 -17.29 2.97 -4.49
CA ALA A 51 -18.41 3.88 -4.21
C ALA A 51 -18.10 4.82 -3.05
N ILE A 52 -17.55 4.31 -1.94
CA ILE A 52 -17.17 5.11 -0.78
C ILE A 52 -16.03 6.08 -1.13
N TYR A 53 -14.96 5.60 -1.78
CA TYR A 53 -13.83 6.45 -2.16
C TYR A 53 -14.22 7.54 -3.14
N SER A 54 -15.12 7.25 -4.09
CA SER A 54 -15.63 8.25 -5.03
C SER A 54 -16.36 9.39 -4.32
N LEU A 55 -17.12 9.09 -3.25
CA LEU A 55 -17.79 10.13 -2.45
C LEU A 55 -16.80 10.93 -1.62
N LEU A 56 -15.80 10.25 -1.03
CA LEU A 56 -14.74 10.91 -0.27
C LEU A 56 -13.88 11.83 -1.16
N ALA A 57 -13.68 11.49 -2.43
CA ALA A 57 -12.93 12.31 -3.38
C ALA A 57 -13.56 13.70 -3.62
N TRP A 58 -14.86 13.89 -3.34
CA TRP A 58 -15.51 15.20 -3.43
C TRP A 58 -15.21 16.11 -2.22
N VAL A 59 -14.62 15.58 -1.15
CA VAL A 59 -14.27 16.39 0.02
C VAL A 59 -13.06 17.26 -0.31
N ARG A 60 -13.30 18.56 -0.55
CA ARG A 60 -12.25 19.53 -0.90
C ARG A 60 -11.40 19.99 0.28
N ASN A 61 -11.88 19.84 1.52
CA ASN A 61 -11.15 20.27 2.72
C ASN A 61 -10.50 19.07 3.40
N LEU A 62 -9.26 18.77 2.99
CA LEU A 62 -8.47 17.65 3.51
C LEU A 62 -8.04 17.86 4.97
N ALA A 63 -8.04 19.09 5.49
CA ALA A 63 -7.64 19.37 6.87
C ALA A 63 -8.55 18.69 7.90
N LYS A 64 -9.81 18.41 7.53
CA LYS A 64 -10.75 17.63 8.34
C LYS A 64 -10.29 16.19 8.59
N PHE A 65 -9.42 15.65 7.74
CA PHE A 65 -8.86 14.30 7.88
C PHE A 65 -7.52 14.26 8.63
N SER A 66 -7.00 15.41 9.09
CA SER A 66 -5.69 15.48 9.78
C SER A 66 -5.62 14.57 11.02
N PHE A 67 -6.72 14.47 11.78
CA PHE A 67 -6.79 13.55 12.91
C PHE A 67 -6.72 12.08 12.48
N THR A 68 -7.48 11.68 11.46
CA THR A 68 -7.43 10.32 10.89
C THR A 68 -6.05 10.00 10.33
N PHE A 69 -5.39 10.97 9.71
CA PHE A 69 -4.02 10.83 9.21
C PHE A 69 -3.03 10.55 10.36
N LEU A 70 -3.15 11.25 11.49
CA LEU A 70 -2.31 10.99 12.67
C LEU A 70 -2.49 9.56 13.19
N VAL A 71 -3.74 9.10 13.30
CA VAL A 71 -4.05 7.72 13.72
C VAL A 71 -3.45 6.71 12.73
N GLY A 72 -3.57 6.97 11.41
CA GLY A 72 -2.98 6.13 10.38
C GLY A 72 -1.46 6.00 10.52
N ASN A 73 -0.75 7.11 10.76
CA ASN A 73 0.70 7.06 10.99
C ASN A 73 1.07 6.21 12.22
N PHE A 74 0.31 6.33 13.30
CA PHE A 74 0.52 5.51 14.49
C PHE A 74 0.32 4.01 14.19
N LEU A 75 -0.73 3.66 13.44
CA LEU A 75 -0.99 2.27 13.02
C LEU A 75 0.11 1.71 12.13
N ILE A 76 0.65 2.50 11.20
CA ILE A 76 1.77 2.10 10.34
C ILE A 76 3.01 1.79 11.19
N ILE A 77 3.37 2.68 12.10
CA ILE A 77 4.51 2.49 13.00
C ILE A 77 4.32 1.25 13.87
N PHE A 78 3.13 1.10 14.47
CA PHE A 78 2.80 -0.05 15.30
C PHE A 78 2.91 -1.37 14.52
N THR A 79 2.36 -1.42 13.31
CA THR A 79 2.43 -2.59 12.43
C THR A 79 3.88 -2.92 12.08
N GLY A 80 4.69 -1.91 11.75
CA GLY A 80 6.12 -2.10 11.48
C GLY A 80 6.86 -2.71 12.67
N ILE A 81 6.64 -2.19 13.89
CA ILE A 81 7.23 -2.74 15.11
C ILE A 81 6.77 -4.18 15.34
N TYR A 82 5.48 -4.46 15.18
CA TYR A 82 4.90 -5.79 15.38
C TYR A 82 5.53 -6.82 14.44
N VAL A 83 5.62 -6.51 13.15
CA VAL A 83 6.22 -7.40 12.13
C VAL A 83 7.69 -7.63 12.44
N VAL A 84 8.47 -6.60 12.77
CA VAL A 84 9.90 -6.74 13.08
C VAL A 84 10.13 -7.61 14.31
N VAL A 85 9.37 -7.41 15.38
CA VAL A 85 9.50 -8.22 16.60
C VAL A 85 9.14 -9.69 16.33
N PHE A 86 8.04 -9.94 15.61
CA PHE A 86 7.61 -11.31 15.31
C PHE A 86 8.61 -12.01 14.37
N ALA A 87 9.06 -11.34 13.31
CA ALA A 87 10.06 -11.88 12.39
C ALA A 87 11.39 -12.17 13.10
N THR A 88 11.85 -11.29 14.00
CA THR A 88 13.08 -11.51 14.77
C THR A 88 12.95 -12.69 15.73
N LYS A 89 11.79 -12.85 16.39
CA LYS A 89 11.52 -14.01 17.24
C LYS A 89 11.50 -15.32 16.46
N LEU A 90 10.84 -15.33 15.30
CA LEU A 90 10.78 -16.49 14.42
C LEU A 90 12.19 -16.88 13.94
N LEU A 91 12.97 -15.90 13.50
CA LEU A 91 14.36 -16.09 13.08
C LEU A 91 15.25 -16.62 14.21
N ALA A 92 15.02 -16.20 15.45
CA ALA A 92 15.76 -16.69 16.62
C ALA A 92 15.40 -18.14 17.01
N GLN A 93 14.17 -18.59 16.72
CA GLN A 93 13.70 -19.93 17.07
C GLN A 93 13.98 -20.97 15.98
N GLU A 94 13.71 -20.62 14.73
CA GLU A 94 13.75 -21.55 13.59
C GLU A 94 14.99 -21.36 12.71
N GLY A 95 15.76 -20.28 12.92
CA GLY A 95 16.91 -19.94 12.09
C GLY A 95 16.52 -19.41 10.71
N ALA A 96 17.52 -19.26 9.83
CA ALA A 96 17.28 -18.86 8.45
C ALA A 96 16.67 -20.03 7.65
N GLY A 97 15.65 -19.74 6.84
CA GLY A 97 15.00 -20.74 6.00
C GLY A 97 15.96 -21.40 4.99
N PRO A 98 15.68 -22.65 4.55
CA PRO A 98 16.57 -23.45 3.71
C PRO A 98 16.83 -22.87 2.31
N GLU A 99 16.00 -21.93 1.84
CA GLU A 99 16.12 -21.27 0.52
C GLU A 99 16.52 -19.79 0.64
N THR A 100 17.40 -19.45 1.58
CA THR A 100 17.92 -18.08 1.69
C THR A 100 18.94 -17.80 0.58
N ALA A 101 18.46 -17.37 -0.58
CA ALA A 101 19.28 -16.87 -1.68
C ALA A 101 19.51 -15.35 -1.55
N PHE A 102 20.71 -14.88 -1.89
CA PHE A 102 21.00 -13.45 -1.94
C PHE A 102 20.30 -12.75 -3.12
N PHE A 103 19.98 -13.51 -4.17
CA PHE A 103 19.31 -13.01 -5.35
C PHE A 103 18.28 -14.04 -5.82
N GLU A 104 17.01 -13.64 -5.83
CA GLU A 104 15.89 -14.43 -6.32
C GLU A 104 15.54 -13.96 -7.75
N PRO A 105 15.81 -14.76 -8.79
CA PRO A 105 15.58 -14.37 -10.19
C PRO A 105 14.11 -14.05 -10.49
N ASP A 106 13.20 -14.77 -9.85
CA ASP A 106 11.76 -14.63 -10.09
C ASP A 106 11.19 -13.36 -9.42
N GLY A 107 11.80 -12.91 -8.32
CA GLY A 107 11.34 -11.75 -7.54
C GLY A 107 11.91 -10.40 -7.96
N TYR A 108 13.01 -10.39 -8.72
CA TYR A 108 13.79 -9.17 -9.03
C TYR A 108 12.95 -8.03 -9.64
N LEU A 109 12.07 -8.34 -10.61
CA LEU A 109 11.23 -7.31 -11.26
C LEU A 109 10.22 -6.70 -10.30
N ASN A 110 9.63 -7.51 -9.42
CA ASN A 110 8.69 -7.03 -8.40
C ASN A 110 9.42 -6.14 -7.38
N THR A 111 10.61 -6.54 -6.96
CA THR A 111 11.46 -5.73 -6.06
C THR A 111 11.83 -4.39 -6.69
N LEU A 112 12.19 -4.38 -7.97
CA LEU A 112 12.49 -3.14 -8.70
C LEU A 112 11.27 -2.22 -8.77
N GLY A 113 10.10 -2.76 -9.10
CA GLY A 113 8.84 -2.01 -9.13
C GLY A 113 8.48 -1.40 -7.78
N PHE A 114 8.58 -2.18 -6.69
CA PHE A 114 8.35 -1.71 -5.33
C PHE A 114 9.35 -0.64 -4.90
N THR A 115 10.60 -0.76 -5.31
CA THR A 115 11.65 0.21 -4.99
C THR A 115 11.33 1.56 -5.63
N ILE A 116 10.98 1.58 -6.92
CA ILE A 116 10.56 2.80 -7.63
C ILE A 116 9.35 3.44 -6.93
N TYR A 117 8.37 2.61 -6.53
CA TYR A 117 7.20 3.06 -5.80
C TYR A 117 7.54 3.72 -4.46
N CYS A 118 8.38 3.09 -3.63
CA CYS A 118 8.76 3.61 -2.33
C CYS A 118 9.50 4.96 -2.40
N TYR A 119 10.30 5.18 -3.46
CA TYR A 119 11.10 6.40 -3.60
C TYR A 119 10.40 7.53 -4.37
N GLU A 120 9.22 7.29 -4.97
CA GLU A 120 8.47 8.31 -5.72
C GLU A 120 8.02 9.48 -4.83
N GLY A 121 7.62 9.19 -3.57
CA GLY A 121 7.16 10.22 -2.64
C GLY A 121 8.19 11.33 -2.37
N ILE A 122 9.48 11.07 -2.56
CA ILE A 122 10.55 12.08 -2.46
C ILE A 122 10.42 13.11 -3.60
N GLY A 123 10.02 12.68 -4.80
CA GLY A 123 9.80 13.55 -5.96
C GLY A 123 8.63 14.52 -5.79
N ILE A 124 7.61 14.13 -5.01
CA ILE A 124 6.48 14.99 -4.66
C ILE A 124 6.84 16.00 -3.56
N VAL A 125 7.72 15.63 -2.62
CA VAL A 125 8.17 16.51 -1.52
C VAL A 125 9.20 17.54 -1.99
N MET A 126 10.03 17.23 -2.99
CA MET A 126 11.08 18.12 -3.51
C MET A 126 10.60 19.52 -3.95
N PRO A 127 9.44 19.71 -4.61
CA PRO A 127 8.92 21.05 -4.92
C PRO A 127 8.31 21.82 -3.72
N VAL A 128 8.21 21.18 -2.55
CA VAL A 128 7.70 21.81 -1.31
C VAL A 128 8.84 22.42 -0.46
N MET A 129 10.10 22.13 -0.81
CA MET A 129 11.31 22.78 -0.27
C MET A 129 11.86 23.79 -1.26
#